data_AF-A0A6B8VL52-F1
#
_entry.id   AF-A0A6B8VL52-F1
#
_cell.length_a   1.000
_cell.length_b   1.000
_cell.length_c   1.000
_cell.angle_alpha   90.00
_cell.angle_beta   90.00
_cell.angle_gamma   90.00
#
_symmetry.space_group_name_H-M   'P 1'
#
loop_
_entity.id
_entity.type
_entity.pdbx_description
1 polymer ?
#
loop_
_entity_poly.entity_id
_entity_poly.type
_entity_poly.pdbx_seq_one_letter_code
_entity_poly.pdbx_strand_id
1 'polypeptide(L)'
;MFFMVQMYVNRPESLDDQQWNELRSREMEYGQSLMKKGTFRHIWRVVGDVSNVSIFEVDSNEELHELLSNLPLFPYMDVKVTALANHPSGLPEMYDYAQRG
;
A
#
# COMPACT_ATOMS: atom_id res chain seq x y z
N MET A 1 -6.36 -11.22 6.50
CA MET A 1 -5.59 -11.83 5.38
C MET A 1 -4.41 -10.92 5.03
N PHE A 2 -3.25 -11.47 4.65
CA PHE A 2 -2.08 -10.67 4.29
C PHE A 2 -1.84 -10.61 2.78
N PHE A 3 -1.45 -9.44 2.29
CA PHE A 3 -1.11 -9.21 0.89
C PHE A 3 0.19 -8.42 0.78
N MET A 4 1.08 -8.87 -0.10
CA MET A 4 2.16 -8.03 -0.61
C MET A 4 1.67 -7.29 -1.84
N VAL A 5 1.79 -5.97 -1.82
CA VAL A 5 1.42 -5.11 -2.95
C VAL A 5 2.67 -4.37 -3.41
N GLN A 6 3.07 -4.59 -4.66
CA GLN A 6 4.09 -3.80 -5.32
C GLN A 6 3.41 -2.77 -6.22
N MET A 7 3.77 -1.50 -6.05
CA MET A 7 3.15 -0.39 -6.78
C MET A 7 4.24 0.42 -7.46
N TYR A 8 4.22 0.49 -8.79
CA TYR A 8 5.09 1.34 -9.60
C TYR A 8 4.30 2.56 -10.07
N VAL A 9 4.83 3.76 -9.82
CA VAL A 9 4.13 5.02 -10.11
C VAL A 9 4.61 5.61 -11.43
N ASN A 10 3.72 5.64 -12.41
CA ASN A 10 3.89 6.24 -13.73
C ASN A 10 3.35 7.68 -13.73
N ARG A 11 4.20 8.67 -13.43
CA ARG A 11 3.77 10.08 -13.56
C ARG A 11 3.49 10.41 -15.04
N PRO A 12 2.27 10.83 -15.42
CA PRO A 12 2.00 11.26 -16.78
C PRO A 12 2.66 12.62 -17.07
N GLU A 13 3.18 12.80 -18.29
CA GLU A 13 3.78 14.06 -18.73
C GLU A 13 2.78 15.22 -18.84
N SER A 14 1.49 14.91 -18.94
CA SER A 14 0.42 15.90 -19.05
C SER A 14 0.11 16.64 -17.76
N LEU A 15 0.60 16.17 -16.61
CA LEU A 15 0.37 16.80 -15.31
C LEU A 15 1.53 17.73 -14.94
N ASP A 16 1.21 18.99 -14.68
CA ASP A 16 2.17 19.93 -14.14
C ASP A 16 2.60 19.55 -12.70
N ASP A 17 3.67 20.19 -12.22
CA ASP A 17 4.22 19.88 -10.89
C ASP A 17 3.25 20.21 -9.76
N GLN A 18 2.41 21.23 -9.91
CA GLN A 18 1.45 21.61 -8.89
C GLN A 18 0.38 20.53 -8.73
N GLN A 19 -0.26 20.12 -9.82
CA GLN A 19 -1.26 19.06 -9.86
C GLN A 19 -0.70 17.74 -9.33
N TRP A 20 0.54 17.41 -9.72
CA TRP A 20 1.22 16.21 -9.24
C TRP A 20 1.48 16.25 -7.73
N ASN A 21 1.91 17.40 -7.21
CA ASN A 21 2.13 17.58 -5.77
C ASN A 21 0.84 17.47 -4.95
N GLU A 22 -0.26 18.03 -5.45
CA GLU A 22 -1.58 17.95 -4.82
C GLU A 22 -2.10 16.50 -4.77
N LEU A 23 -1.90 15.72 -5.85
CA LEU A 23 -2.21 14.28 -5.86
C LEU A 23 -1.35 13.53 -4.84
N ARG A 24 -0.04 13.79 -4.80
CA ARG A 24 0.86 13.14 -3.84
C ARG A 24 0.55 13.47 -2.38
N SER A 25 0.11 14.70 -2.08
CA SER A 25 -0.30 15.06 -0.72
C SER A 25 -1.51 14.24 -0.28
N ARG A 26 -2.54 14.16 -1.13
CA ARG A 26 -3.75 13.37 -0.85
C ARG A 26 -3.45 11.88 -0.74
N GLU A 27 -2.58 11.36 -1.61
CA GLU A 27 -2.09 9.99 -1.54
C GLU A 27 -1.43 9.70 -0.19
N MET A 28 -0.53 10.58 0.23
CA MET A 28 0.16 10.47 1.52
C MET A 28 -0.84 10.50 2.68
N GLU A 29 -1.79 11.42 2.68
CA GLU A 29 -2.82 11.55 3.72
C GLU A 29 -3.68 10.29 3.83
N TYR A 30 -4.17 9.78 2.68
CA TYR A 30 -4.97 8.55 2.64
C TYR A 30 -4.16 7.34 3.11
N GLY A 31 -2.96 7.14 2.56
CA GLY A 31 -2.07 6.03 2.95
C GLY A 31 -1.72 6.05 4.44
N GLN A 32 -1.37 7.22 4.98
CA GLN A 32 -1.13 7.38 6.41
C GLN A 32 -2.37 7.08 7.26
N SER A 33 -3.57 7.40 6.78
CA SER A 33 -4.80 7.05 7.49
C SER A 33 -4.99 5.53 7.59
N LEU A 34 -4.65 4.77 6.54
CA LEU A 34 -4.68 3.31 6.54
C LEU A 34 -3.59 2.72 7.44
N MET A 35 -2.41 3.34 7.48
CA MET A 35 -1.33 2.94 8.40
C MET A 35 -1.74 3.11 9.86
N LYS A 36 -2.38 4.24 10.20
CA LYS A 36 -2.91 4.50 11.56
C LYS A 36 -4.02 3.51 11.94
N LYS A 37 -4.85 3.09 10.99
CA LYS A 37 -5.87 2.04 11.18
C LYS A 37 -5.26 0.64 11.31
N GLY A 38 -4.00 0.47 10.89
CA GLY A 38 -3.32 -0.81 10.89
C GLY A 38 -3.70 -1.73 9.72
N THR A 39 -4.39 -1.24 8.68
CA THR A 39 -4.64 -2.05 7.47
C THR A 39 -3.47 -1.98 6.49
N PHE A 40 -2.76 -0.84 6.43
CA PHE A 40 -1.51 -0.69 5.70
C PHE A 40 -0.32 -0.85 6.67
N ARG A 41 0.20 -2.07 6.83
CA ARG A 41 1.15 -2.44 7.89
C ARG A 41 2.55 -1.86 7.68
N HIS A 42 3.04 -1.98 6.46
CA HIS A 42 4.42 -1.67 6.13
C HIS A 42 4.53 -1.16 4.71
N ILE A 43 5.45 -0.23 4.49
CA ILE A 43 5.81 0.31 3.19
C ILE A 43 7.33 0.46 3.11
N TRP A 44 7.92 0.05 2.00
CA TRP A 44 9.33 0.27 1.69
C TRP A 44 9.50 0.80 0.27
N ARG A 45 10.49 1.68 0.10
CA ARG A 45 10.97 2.10 -1.23
C ARG A 45 11.81 0.99 -1.83
N VAL A 46 11.55 0.63 -3.09
CA VAL A 46 12.46 -0.22 -3.86
C VAL A 46 13.66 0.63 -4.28
N VAL A 47 14.87 0.18 -3.95
CA VAL A 47 16.10 0.94 -4.23
C VAL A 47 16.34 1.00 -5.73
N GLY A 48 16.55 2.22 -6.25
CA GLY A 48 16.79 2.45 -7.68
C GLY A 48 15.52 2.48 -8.53
N ASP A 49 14.34 2.41 -7.91
CA ASP A 49 13.06 2.38 -8.61
C ASP A 49 12.04 3.33 -7.97
N VAL A 50 11.11 3.88 -8.78
CA VAL A 50 9.97 4.69 -8.31
C VAL A 50 8.82 3.83 -7.80
N SER A 51 9.07 2.54 -7.52
CA SER A 51 8.13 1.63 -6.91
C SER A 51 8.25 1.52 -5.38
N ASN A 52 7.21 0.98 -4.76
CA ASN A 52 7.22 0.55 -3.38
C ASN A 52 6.76 -0.90 -3.25
N VAL A 53 7.15 -1.55 -2.16
CA VAL A 53 6.61 -2.83 -1.70
C VAL A 53 5.92 -2.60 -0.36
N SER A 54 4.69 -3.08 -0.26
CA SER A 54 3.79 -2.79 0.84
C SER A 54 3.13 -4.07 1.36
N ILE A 55 2.84 -4.12 2.67
CA ILE A 55 2.06 -5.19 3.29
C ILE A 55 0.73 -4.63 3.77
N PHE A 56 -0.35 -5.24 3.27
CA PHE A 56 -1.71 -4.95 3.72
C PHE A 56 -2.27 -6.13 4.51
N GLU A 57 -3.04 -5.81 5.54
CA GLU A 57 -3.84 -6.74 6.32
C GLU A 57 -5.30 -6.30 6.26
N VAL A 58 -6.13 -7.12 5.61
CA VAL A 58 -7.56 -6.85 5.37
C VAL A 58 -8.37 -8.14 5.48
N ASP A 59 -9.69 -8.03 5.60
CA ASP A 59 -10.57 -9.19 5.83
C ASP A 59 -10.98 -9.90 4.53
N SER A 60 -10.85 -9.24 3.37
CA SER A 60 -11.24 -9.80 2.08
C SER A 60 -10.44 -9.26 0.89
N ASN A 61 -10.56 -9.92 -0.27
CA ASN A 61 -9.98 -9.43 -1.52
C ASN A 61 -10.69 -8.13 -1.98
N GLU A 62 -12.00 -8.05 -1.76
CA GLU A 62 -12.85 -6.92 -2.09
C GLU A 62 -12.43 -5.67 -1.30
N GLU A 63 -12.15 -5.83 0.00
CA GLU A 63 -11.64 -4.74 0.84
C GLU A 63 -10.28 -4.26 0.32
N LEU A 64 -9.34 -5.16 0.01
CA LEU A 64 -8.07 -4.74 -0.58
C LEU A 64 -8.28 -3.96 -1.88
N HIS A 65 -9.14 -4.46 -2.76
CA HIS A 65 -9.41 -3.82 -4.04
C HIS A 65 -10.01 -2.43 -3.87
N GLU A 66 -10.94 -2.25 -2.92
CA GLU A 66 -11.52 -0.95 -2.59
C GLU A 66 -10.46 0.02 -2.05
N LEU A 67 -9.62 -0.42 -1.10
CA LEU A 67 -8.55 0.42 -0.55
C LEU A 67 -7.57 0.87 -1.62
N LEU A 68 -7.14 -0.03 -2.50
CA LEU A 68 -6.22 0.30 -3.59
C LEU A 68 -6.86 1.22 -4.62
N SER A 69 -8.12 0.97 -4.99
CA SER A 69 -8.86 1.79 -5.97
C SER A 69 -9.10 3.22 -5.48
N ASN A 70 -9.15 3.42 -4.17
CA ASN A 70 -9.33 4.71 -3.52
C ASN A 70 -8.02 5.52 -3.40
N LEU A 71 -6.86 4.94 -3.70
CA LEU A 71 -5.59 5.69 -3.73
C LEU A 71 -5.67 6.77 -4.83
N PRO A 72 -5.49 8.06 -4.53
CA PRO A 72 -5.47 9.13 -5.52
C PRO A 72 -4.55 8.89 -6.72
N LEU A 73 -3.44 8.17 -6.52
CA LEU A 73 -2.50 7.82 -7.58
C LEU A 73 -2.83 6.51 -8.31
N PHE A 74 -3.83 5.72 -7.90
CA PHE A 74 -4.18 4.43 -8.51
C PHE A 74 -4.30 4.46 -10.05
N PRO A 75 -4.89 5.50 -10.68
CA PRO A 75 -4.96 5.59 -12.15
C PRO A 75 -3.59 5.68 -12.85
N TYR A 76 -2.54 5.99 -12.10
CA TYR A 76 -1.17 6.20 -12.56
C TYR A 76 -0.22 5.10 -12.05
N MET A 77 -0.75 3.98 -11.55
CA MET A 77 0.06 2.90 -10.99
C MET A 77 -0.03 1.60 -11.78
N ASP A 78 1.10 0.92 -11.92
CA ASP A 78 1.11 -0.51 -12.15
C ASP A 78 1.14 -1.22 -10.79
N VAL A 79 0.09 -2.00 -10.51
CA VAL A 79 -0.10 -2.66 -9.22
C VAL A 79 -0.03 -4.17 -9.38
N LYS A 80 0.84 -4.81 -8.60
CA LYS A 80 0.92 -6.27 -8.48
C LYS A 80 0.59 -6.69 -7.06
N VAL A 81 -0.43 -7.54 -6.93
CA VAL A 81 -0.89 -8.09 -5.65
C VAL A 81 -0.50 -9.56 -5.55
N THR A 82 0.07 -9.96 -4.41
CA THR A 82 0.37 -11.35 -4.06
C THR A 82 -0.26 -11.66 -2.72
N ALA A 83 -1.21 -12.61 -2.68
CA ALA A 83 -1.76 -13.12 -1.43
C ALA A 83 -0.69 -13.91 -0.65
N LEU A 84 -0.64 -13.71 0.66
CA LEU A 84 0.34 -14.32 1.56
C LEU A 84 -0.35 -15.21 2.59
N ALA A 85 0.27 -16.35 2.89
CA ALA A 85 -0.10 -17.23 3.99
C ALA A 85 0.88 -17.04 5.16
N ASN A 86 0.43 -17.39 6.37
CA ASN A 86 1.32 -17.47 7.52
C ASN A 86 2.35 -18.58 7.28
N HIS A 87 3.60 -18.31 7.63
CA HIS A 87 4.70 -19.26 7.46
C HIS A 87 4.84 -20.11 8.73
N PRO A 88 5.02 -21.44 8.66
CA PRO A 88 5.08 -22.30 9.84
C PRO A 88 6.27 -22.02 10.77
N SER A 89 7.34 -21.43 10.24
CA SER A 89 8.50 -20.98 11.03
C SER A 89 8.39 -19.52 11.53
N GLY A 90 7.32 -18.81 11.16
CA GLY A 90 7.09 -17.44 11.62
C GLY A 90 6.68 -17.43 13.09
N LEU A 91 7.19 -16.46 13.84
CA LEU A 91 6.77 -16.27 15.23
C LEU A 91 5.30 -15.80 15.27
N PRO A 92 4.47 -16.27 16.21
CA PRO A 92 3.06 -15.85 16.31
C PRO A 92 2.87 -14.34 16.34
N GLU A 93 3.75 -13.61 17.03
CA GLU A 93 3.68 -12.16 17.21
C GLU A 93 3.97 -11.37 15.92
N MET A 94 4.44 -12.03 14.85
CA MET A 94 4.59 -11.40 13.53
C MET A 94 3.23 -11.18 12.84
N TYR A 95 2.23 -11.98 13.21
CA TYR A 95 0.90 -11.96 12.61
C TYR A 95 -0.13 -11.25 13.49
N ASP A 96 0.17 -11.08 14.78
CA ASP A 96 -0.73 -10.45 15.74
C ASP A 96 -0.27 -9.02 16.07
N TYR A 97 -0.75 -8.06 15.29
CA TYR A 97 -0.37 -6.66 15.43
C TYR A 97 -1.38 -5.84 16.27
N ALA A 98 -2.56 -6.40 16.57
CA ALA A 98 -3.56 -5.72 17.39
C ALA A 98 -3.06 -5.41 18.82
N GLN A 99 -1.93 -6.01 19.22
CA GLN A 99 -1.35 -5.89 20.56
C GLN A 99 -0.12 -4.97 20.64
N ARG A 100 0.31 -4.29 19.56
CA ARG A 100 1.53 -3.45 19.55
C ARG A 100 1.28 -1.94 19.72
N GLY A 101 0.13 -1.56 20.28
CA GLY A 101 -0.26 -0.17 20.57
C GLY A 101 -0.18 0.16 22.05
#